data_AF-K0VI25-F1
#
_entry.id   AF-K0VI25-F1
#
_cell.length_a   1.000
_cell.length_b   1.000
_cell.length_c   1.000
_cell.angle_alpha   90.00
_cell.angle_beta   90.00
_cell.angle_gamma   90.00
#
_symmetry.space_group_name_H-M   'P 1'
#
loop_
_entity.id
_entity.type
_entity.pdbx_description
1 polymer ?
#
loop_
_entity_poly.entity_id
_entity_poly.type
_entity_poly.pdbx_seq_one_letter_code
_entity_poly.pdbx_strand_id
1 'polypeptide(L)' 'MLNPSFRFSPSNIATLKKALRSQYPHIKSSHLDEAIAASFGFNSYAAMRPTLHQLGAHARLVVVADHMLLLPIAALPESD' A
#
# COMPACT_ATOMS: atom_id res chain seq x y z
N MET A 1 10.99 11.01 12.62
CA MET A 1 10.46 10.15 11.53
C MET A 1 9.51 10.98 10.68
N LEU A 2 9.82 11.17 9.39
CA LEU A 2 8.85 11.70 8.43
C LEU A 2 7.90 10.55 8.10
N ASN A 3 6.63 10.64 8.50
CA ASN A 3 5.61 9.68 8.08
C ASN A 3 5.09 10.16 6.72
N PRO A 4 5.53 9.57 5.58
CA PRO A 4 5.00 9.95 4.30
C PRO A 4 3.49 9.74 4.32
N SER A 5 2.74 10.80 3.99
CA SER A 5 1.28 10.73 3.89
C SER A 5 0.85 11.17 2.50
N PHE A 6 -0.12 10.47 1.95
CA PHE A 6 -0.70 10.78 0.65
C PHE A 6 -2.22 10.72 0.73
N ARG A 7 -2.91 11.48 -0.13
CA ARG A 7 -4.37 11.47 -0.14
C ARG A 7 -4.90 10.07 -0.46
N PHE A 8 -5.88 9.61 0.31
CA PHE A 8 -6.52 8.32 0.09
C PHE A 8 -7.55 8.44 -1.03
N SER A 9 -7.07 8.52 -2.27
CA SER A 9 -7.86 8.88 -3.45
C SER A 9 -7.69 7.88 -4.58
N PRO A 10 -8.66 7.79 -5.53
CA PRO A 10 -8.59 6.84 -6.63
C PRO A 10 -7.33 6.96 -7.49
N SER A 11 -6.86 8.20 -7.75
CA SER A 11 -5.66 8.45 -8.57
C SER A 11 -4.37 7.97 -7.89
N ASN A 12 -4.26 8.15 -6.57
CA ASN A 12 -3.10 7.66 -5.82
C ASN A 12 -3.09 6.13 -5.72
N ILE A 13 -4.25 5.49 -5.53
CA ILE A 13 -4.36 4.03 -5.55
C ILE A 13 -4.02 3.47 -6.94
N ALA A 14 -4.48 4.11 -8.02
CA ALA A 14 -4.12 3.72 -9.37
C ALA A 14 -2.60 3.85 -9.64
N THR A 15 -1.97 4.89 -9.09
CA THR A 15 -0.52 5.11 -9.18
C THR A 15 0.26 4.02 -8.43
N LEU A 16 -0.15 3.71 -7.19
CA LEU A 16 0.42 2.61 -6.41
C LEU A 16 0.31 1.28 -7.16
N LYS A 17 -0.89 0.97 -7.67
CA LYS A 17 -1.14 -0.24 -8.45
C LYS A 17 -0.23 -0.32 -9.68
N LYS A 18 -0.04 0.79 -10.41
CA LYS A 18 0.86 0.85 -11.56
C LYS A 18 2.31 0.57 -11.16
N ALA A 19 2.78 1.17 -10.07
CA ALA A 19 4.13 0.93 -9.55
C ALA A 19 4.32 -0.54 -9.15
N LEU A 20 3.38 -1.13 -8.40
CA LEU A 20 3.43 -2.53 -8.00
C LEU A 20 3.41 -3.48 -9.21
N ARG A 21 2.61 -3.21 -10.24
CA ARG A 21 2.61 -4.00 -11.47
C ARG A 21 3.93 -3.98 -12.21
N SER A 22 4.67 -2.87 -12.16
CA SER A 22 6.01 -2.81 -12.78
C SER A 22 7.02 -3.70 -12.06
N GLN A 23 6.90 -3.85 -10.73
CA GLN A 23 7.77 -4.70 -9.93
C GLN A 23 7.33 -6.17 -9.93
N TYR A 24 6.02 -6.43 -10.01
CA TYR A 24 5.42 -7.76 -9.93
C TYR A 24 4.51 -8.06 -11.12
N PRO A 25 5.06 -8.18 -12.35
CA PRO A 25 4.26 -8.30 -13.58
C PRO A 25 3.44 -9.60 -13.67
N HIS A 26 3.81 -10.64 -12.92
CA HIS A 26 3.13 -11.94 -12.89
C HIS A 26 1.88 -11.95 -12.00
N ILE A 27 1.69 -10.94 -11.14
CA ILE A 27 0.50 -10.84 -10.29
C ILE A 27 -0.65 -10.22 -11.09
N LYS A 28 -1.76 -10.96 -11.19
CA LYS A 28 -2.96 -10.48 -11.89
C LYS A 28 -3.50 -9.21 -11.24
N SER A 29 -4.00 -8.31 -12.09
CA SER A 29 -4.51 -7.00 -11.66
C SER A 29 -5.62 -7.07 -10.62
N SER A 30 -6.49 -8.07 -10.69
CA SER A 30 -7.61 -8.27 -9.75
C SER A 30 -7.13 -8.68 -8.36
N HIS A 31 -6.14 -9.57 -8.27
CA HIS A 31 -5.56 -9.97 -6.98
C HIS A 31 -4.84 -8.79 -6.31
N LEU A 32 -4.21 -7.93 -7.10
CA LEU A 32 -3.55 -6.74 -6.59
C LEU A 32 -4.54 -5.74 -5.98
N ASP A 33 -5.71 -5.58 -6.60
CA ASP A 33 -6.77 -4.70 -6.06
C ASP A 33 -7.25 -5.20 -4.69
N GLU A 34 -7.50 -6.51 -4.56
CA GLU A 34 -7.93 -7.11 -3.29
C GLU A 34 -6.83 -7.07 -2.22
N ALA A 35 -5.57 -7.33 -2.60
CA ALA A 35 -4.44 -7.25 -1.67
C ALA A 35 -4.24 -5.82 -1.13
N ILE A 36 -4.37 -4.81 -1.98
CA ILE A 36 -4.32 -3.39 -1.56
C ILE A 36 -5.48 -3.09 -0.61
N ALA A 37 -6.71 -3.51 -0.93
CA ALA A 37 -7.88 -3.27 -0.09
C ALA A 37 -7.72 -3.92 1.30
N ALA A 38 -7.29 -5.19 1.33
CA ALA A 38 -7.02 -5.92 2.57
C ALA A 38 -5.93 -5.26 3.41
N SER A 39 -4.87 -4.73 2.78
CA SER A 39 -3.79 -4.01 3.48
C SER A 39 -4.27 -2.73 4.19
N PHE A 40 -5.41 -2.16 3.74
CA PHE A 40 -6.04 -1.00 4.39
C PHE A 40 -7.22 -1.37 5.28
N GLY A 41 -7.45 -2.67 5.53
CA GLY A 41 -8.52 -3.15 6.41
C GLY A 41 -9.89 -3.27 5.76
N PHE A 42 -9.98 -3.24 4.41
CA PHE A 42 -11.24 -3.48 3.70
C PHE A 42 -11.38 -4.96 3.32
N ASN A 43 -12.60 -5.49 3.42
CA ASN A 43 -12.92 -6.86 3.02
C ASN A 43 -12.81 -7.09 1.51
N SER A 44 -12.95 -6.05 0.70
CA SER A 44 -12.75 -6.12 -0.74
C SER A 44 -12.46 -4.75 -1.35
N TYR A 45 -11.93 -4.75 -2.58
CA TYR A 45 -11.76 -3.51 -3.34
C TYR A 45 -13.09 -2.80 -3.59
N ALA A 46 -14.17 -3.55 -3.82
CA ALA A 46 -15.51 -2.98 -3.98
C ALA A 46 -15.99 -2.24 -2.71
N ALA A 47 -15.69 -2.77 -1.52
CA ALA A 47 -16.00 -2.12 -0.25
C ALA A 47 -15.13 -0.86 0.00
N MET A 48 -13.91 -0.83 -0.53
CA MET A 48 -13.02 0.33 -0.43
C MET A 48 -13.42 1.49 -1.35
N ARG A 49 -14.00 1.21 -2.52
CA ARG A 49 -14.28 2.23 -3.55
C ARG A 49 -15.12 3.43 -3.06
N PRO A 50 -16.24 3.27 -2.34
CA PRO A 50 -17.02 4.40 -1.84
C PRO A 50 -16.18 5.33 -0.97
N THR A 51 -15.35 4.77 -0.09
CA THR A 51 -14.47 5.51 0.81
C THR A 51 -13.43 6.32 0.05
N LEU A 52 -12.83 5.77 -1.01
CA LEU A 52 -11.89 6.51 -1.86
C LEU A 52 -12.54 7.75 -2.50
N HIS A 53 -13.81 7.63 -2.92
CA HIS A 53 -14.53 8.73 -3.55
C HIS A 53 -15.05 9.76 -2.53
N GLN A 54 -15.53 9.31 -1.37
CA GLN A 54 -16.10 10.18 -0.33
C GLN A 54 -15.02 10.90 0.48
N LEU A 55 -13.95 10.18 0.83
CA LEU A 55 -12.90 10.70 1.68
C LEU A 55 -11.68 11.19 0.91
N GLY A 56 -11.61 11.02 -0.42
CA GLY A 56 -10.39 11.31 -1.19
C GLY A 56 -9.87 12.75 -1.10
N ALA A 57 -10.74 13.71 -0.76
CA ALA A 57 -10.35 15.10 -0.51
C ALA A 57 -9.91 15.37 0.94
N HIS A 58 -10.32 14.53 1.89
CA HIS A 58 -10.25 14.81 3.33
C HIS A 58 -9.38 13.82 4.12
N ALA A 59 -9.29 12.56 3.69
CA ALA A 59 -8.50 11.52 4.32
C ALA A 59 -7.12 11.37 3.68
N ARG A 60 -6.12 11.14 4.53
CA ARG A 60 -4.77 10.77 4.11
C ARG A 60 -4.45 9.37 4.62
N LEU A 61 -3.83 8.58 3.75
CA LEU A 61 -3.19 7.34 4.15
C LEU A 61 -1.81 7.70 4.71
N VAL A 62 -1.57 7.26 5.95
CA VAL A 62 -0.27 7.40 6.63
C VAL A 62 0.38 6.04 6.61
N VAL A 63 1.55 5.94 6.00
CA VAL A 63 2.34 4.70 6.04
C VAL A 63 3.29 4.82 7.22
N VAL A 64 3.06 3.99 8.23
CA VAL A 64 3.99 3.83 9.35
C VAL A 64 4.86 2.64 9.02
N ALA A 65 6.08 2.92 8.57
CA ALA A 65 7.10 1.91 8.36
C ALA A 65 8.09 1.97 9.52
N ASP A 66 8.25 0.86 10.23
CA ASP A 66 9.40 0.70 11.11
C ASP A 66 10.61 0.35 10.24
N HIS A 67 11.45 1.35 10.00
CA HIS A 67 12.70 1.20 9.25
C HIS A 67 13.63 0.12 9.81
N MET A 68 13.54 -0.22 11.11
CA MET A 68 14.32 -1.32 11.70
C MET A 68 13.81 -2.69 11.26
N LEU A 69 12.53 -2.82 10.92
CA LEU A 69 11.91 -4.04 10.38
C LEU A 69 12.07 -4.16 8.86
N LEU A 70 12.51 -3.10 8.19
CA LEU A 70 12.76 -3.09 6.73
C LEU A 70 14.21 -3.40 6.38
N LEU A 71 15.07 -3.69 7.36
CA LEU A 71 16.42 -4.16 7.10
C LEU A 71 16.36 -5.54 6.42
N PRO A 72 17.05 -5.74 5.29
CA PRO A 72 17.13 -7.06 4.68
C PRO A 72 17.79 -8.03 5.66
N ILE A 73 17.28 -9.27 5.72
CA ILE A 73 17.81 -10.35 6.58
C ILE A 73 19.33 -10.56 6.40
N ALA A 74 19.89 -10.17 5.25
CA ALA A 74 21.33 -10.20 4.98
C ALA A 74 22.17 -9.15 5.75
N ALA A 75 21.56 -8.26 6.54
CA ALA A 75 22.25 -7.25 7.34
C ALA A 75 22.36 -7.59 8.83
N LEU A 76 21.85 -8.76 9.25
CA LEU A 76 22.15 -9.28 10.58
C LEU A 76 23.60 -9.81 10.56
N PRO A 77 24.50 -9.29 11.40
CA PRO A 77 25.81 -9.93 11.56
C PRO A 77 25.56 -11.36 12.04
N GLU A 78 26.10 -12.33 11.31
CA GLU A 78 26.22 -13.71 11.80
C GLU A 78 26.88 -13.62 13.18
N SER A 79 26.12 -13.97 14.22
CA SER A 79 26.66 -14.08 15.56
C SER A 79 27.54 -15.33 15.59
N ASP A 80 28.85 -15.12 15.70
CA ASP A 80 29.88 -16.14 15.99
C ASP A 80 29.56 -16.95 17.26
#